data_AF-W5S6I2-F1
#
_entry.id   AF-W5S6I2-F1
#
_cell.length_a   1.000
_cell.length_b   1.000
_cell.length_c   1.000
_cell.angle_alpha   90.00
_cell.angle_beta   90.00
_cell.angle_gamma   90.00
#
_symmetry.space_group_name_H-M   'P 1'
#
loop_
_entity.id
_entity.type
_entity.pdbx_description
1 polymer ?
#
loop_
_entity_poly.entity_id
_entity_poly.type
_entity_poly.pdbx_seq_one_letter_code
_entity_poly.pdbx_strand_id
1 'polypeptide(L)'
;VGLAIVKTLLYIARPGTCKLEKIPNSVLYRDIEQYPEAAGVPGIIILQLGSPIYFANNSYIKERILRWVRDEQRTTGSRGTDIEHVVLEFGGVSSMDITGVETLVEVRLVNPRLEVMEKFI
;
A
#
# COMPACT_ATOMS: atom_id res chain seq x y z
N VAL A 1 -13.99 -10.60 28.30
CA VAL A 1 -14.37 -11.06 26.94
C VAL A 1 -14.69 -9.89 26.00
N GLY A 2 -15.64 -9.00 26.32
CA GLY A 2 -16.03 -7.88 25.43
C GLY A 2 -14.86 -6.98 24.99
N LEU A 3 -14.00 -6.55 25.91
CA LEU A 3 -12.82 -5.72 25.58
C LEU A 3 -11.85 -6.42 24.60
N ALA A 4 -11.66 -7.73 24.75
CA ALA A 4 -10.80 -8.50 23.84
C ALA A 4 -11.39 -8.57 22.44
N ILE A 5 -12.71 -8.77 22.32
CA ILE A 5 -13.42 -8.76 21.03
C ILE A 5 -13.28 -7.39 20.36
N VAL A 6 -13.55 -6.30 21.09
CA VAL A 6 -13.41 -4.94 20.56
C VAL A 6 -11.97 -4.67 20.11
N LYS A 7 -10.98 -5.04 20.92
CA LYS A 7 -9.56 -4.91 20.55
C LYS A 7 -9.27 -5.67 19.26
N THR A 8 -9.68 -6.93 19.15
CA THR A 8 -9.48 -7.74 17.94
C THR A 8 -10.13 -7.11 16.70
N LEU A 9 -11.37 -6.62 16.81
CA LEU A 9 -12.04 -5.93 15.71
C LEU A 9 -11.30 -4.67 15.27
N LEU A 10 -10.75 -3.88 16.21
CA LEU A 10 -9.93 -2.71 15.89
C LEU A 10 -8.64 -3.08 15.14
N TYR A 11 -7.97 -4.17 15.53
CA TYR A 11 -6.78 -4.65 14.82
C TYR A 11 -7.10 -5.11 13.40
N ILE A 12 -8.21 -5.83 13.21
CA ILE A 12 -8.65 -6.29 11.89
C ILE A 12 -9.05 -5.11 10.99
N ALA A 13 -9.73 -4.10 11.56
CA ALA A 13 -10.19 -2.93 10.84
C ALA A 13 -9.05 -1.96 10.46
N ARG A 14 -7.93 -1.99 11.18
CA ARG A 14 -6.78 -1.09 10.97
C ARG A 14 -5.47 -1.88 10.88
N PRO A 15 -5.32 -2.70 9.85
CA PRO A 15 -4.11 -3.50 9.70
C PRO A 15 -2.88 -2.63 9.45
N GLY A 16 -1.74 -3.12 9.91
CA GLY A 16 -0.45 -2.51 9.63
C GLY A 16 -0.11 -2.62 8.14
N THR A 17 0.44 -1.53 7.60
CA THR A 17 1.00 -1.48 6.24
C THR A 17 2.38 -0.87 6.35
N CYS A 18 3.37 -1.42 5.66
CA CYS A 18 4.74 -0.93 5.73
C CYS A 18 5.23 -0.52 4.34
N LYS A 19 6.04 0.54 4.27
CA LYS A 19 6.77 0.90 3.04
C LYS A 19 8.05 0.09 3.00
N LEU A 20 8.26 -0.62 1.89
CA LEU A 20 9.45 -1.43 1.69
C LEU A 20 10.47 -0.70 0.82
N GLU A 21 11.71 -0.71 1.26
CA GLU A 21 12.85 -0.16 0.54
C GLU A 21 14.00 -1.16 0.46
N LYS A 22 14.91 -0.97 -0.50
CA LYS A 22 15.99 -1.93 -0.76
C LYS A 22 17.14 -1.70 0.20
N ILE A 23 17.59 -2.74 0.88
CA ILE A 23 18.80 -2.67 1.70
C ILE A 23 20.05 -2.62 0.78
N PRO A 24 20.98 -1.66 0.99
CA PRO A 24 22.21 -1.56 0.21
C PRO A 24 22.99 -2.88 0.16
N ASN A 25 23.59 -3.18 -0.99
CA ASN A 25 24.39 -4.40 -1.22
C ASN A 25 23.62 -5.72 -1.00
N SER A 26 22.28 -5.71 -1.06
CA SER A 26 21.47 -6.91 -0.93
C SER A 26 20.35 -6.98 -1.97
N VAL A 27 19.66 -8.12 -2.01
CA VAL A 27 18.42 -8.32 -2.78
C VAL A 27 17.16 -8.18 -1.91
N LEU A 28 17.32 -7.74 -0.65
CA LEU A 28 16.24 -7.70 0.34
C LEU A 28 15.55 -6.35 0.32
N TYR A 29 14.22 -6.40 0.44
CA TYR A 29 13.36 -5.26 0.68
C TYR A 29 12.82 -5.33 2.10
N ARG A 30 12.98 -4.26 2.89
CA ARG A 30 12.59 -4.21 4.30
C ARG A 30 11.90 -2.90 4.63
N ASP A 31 11.18 -2.92 5.76
CA ASP A 31 10.50 -1.76 6.29
C ASP A 31 11.50 -0.64 6.60
N ILE A 32 11.25 0.54 6.03
CA ILE A 32 12.06 1.74 6.26
C ILE A 32 12.02 2.20 7.72
N GLU A 33 10.93 1.96 8.45
CA GLU A 33 10.84 2.32 9.87
C GLU A 33 11.80 1.49 10.72
N GLN A 34 12.09 0.25 10.29
CA GLN A 34 13.00 -0.66 10.98
C GLN A 34 14.45 -0.57 10.47
N TYR A 35 14.65 -0.29 9.18
CA TYR A 35 15.95 -0.24 8.53
C TYR A 35 16.13 1.11 7.81
N PRO A 36 16.56 2.17 8.52
CA PRO A 36 16.68 3.51 7.96
C PRO A 36 17.77 3.64 6.89
N GLU A 37 18.67 2.66 6.77
CA GLU A 37 19.66 2.57 5.70
C GLU A 37 19.09 2.05 4.36
N ALA A 38 17.85 1.54 4.36
CA ALA A 38 17.18 1.13 3.16
C ALA A 38 16.92 2.35 2.25
N ALA A 39 17.01 2.13 0.94
CA ALA A 39 16.81 3.18 -0.06
C ALA A 39 15.75 2.77 -1.09
N GLY A 40 14.82 3.68 -1.33
CA GLY A 40 13.77 3.55 -2.34
C GLY A 40 14.32 3.61 -3.77
N VAL A 41 13.51 3.08 -4.69
CA VAL A 41 13.77 3.22 -6.13
C VAL A 41 13.01 4.45 -6.63
N PRO A 42 13.65 5.41 -7.32
CA PRO A 42 12.96 6.58 -7.84
C PRO A 42 11.75 6.19 -8.71
N GLY A 43 10.62 6.85 -8.49
CA GLY A 43 9.37 6.60 -9.22
C GLY A 43 8.60 5.33 -8.84
N ILE A 44 9.11 4.50 -7.92
CA ILE A 44 8.47 3.26 -7.48
C ILE A 44 8.24 3.30 -5.97
N ILE A 45 7.00 3.06 -5.55
CA ILE A 45 6.66 2.79 -4.15
C ILE A 45 6.29 1.33 -3.98
N ILE A 46 6.87 0.66 -2.98
CA ILE A 46 6.57 -0.72 -2.64
C ILE A 46 5.88 -0.74 -1.28
N LEU A 47 4.67 -1.28 -1.22
CA LEU A 47 3.85 -1.33 0.00
C LEU A 47 3.52 -2.77 0.35
N GLN A 48 3.83 -3.16 1.58
CA GLN A 48 3.46 -4.46 2.13
C GLN A 48 2.10 -4.39 2.82
N LEU A 49 1.19 -5.27 2.41
CA LEU A 49 -0.09 -5.46 3.08
C LEU A 49 0.01 -6.68 4.02
N GLY A 50 -0.05 -6.41 5.33
CA GLY A 50 0.17 -7.41 6.38
C GLY A 50 -1.08 -8.09 6.91
N SER A 51 -2.21 -8.03 6.21
CA SER A 51 -3.49 -8.56 6.71
C SER A 51 -4.38 -9.12 5.62
N PRO A 52 -5.34 -10.00 5.98
CA PRO A 52 -6.47 -10.29 5.11
C PRO A 52 -7.19 -9.02 4.65
N ILE A 53 -7.74 -9.06 3.44
CA ILE A 53 -8.53 -7.96 2.87
C ILE A 53 -9.98 -8.41 2.78
N TYR A 54 -10.84 -7.78 3.58
CA TYR A 54 -12.26 -8.08 3.66
C TYR A 54 -13.11 -6.82 3.53
N PHE A 55 -14.41 -6.99 3.38
CA PHE A 55 -15.39 -5.91 3.46
C PHE A 55 -15.17 -4.96 4.67
N ALA A 56 -14.81 -5.51 5.83
CA ALA A 56 -14.69 -4.72 7.06
C ALA A 56 -13.48 -3.77 7.11
N ASN A 57 -12.43 -4.01 6.32
CA ASN A 57 -11.17 -3.25 6.38
C ASN A 57 -10.74 -2.66 5.02
N ASN A 58 -11.47 -2.96 3.95
CA ASN A 58 -11.19 -2.50 2.60
C ASN A 58 -10.96 -0.99 2.46
N SER A 59 -11.83 -0.19 3.07
CA SER A 59 -11.87 1.27 2.95
C SER A 59 -10.65 1.86 3.65
N TYR A 60 -10.25 1.23 4.76
CA TYR A 60 -9.05 1.61 5.48
C TYR A 60 -7.80 1.32 4.64
N ILE A 61 -7.71 0.13 4.04
CA ILE A 61 -6.57 -0.27 3.20
C ILE A 61 -6.44 0.66 1.99
N LYS A 62 -7.56 0.94 1.29
CA LYS A 62 -7.60 1.87 0.14
C LYS A 62 -7.09 3.26 0.54
N GLU A 63 -7.66 3.85 1.59
CA GLU A 63 -7.25 5.17 2.05
C GLU A 63 -5.79 5.19 2.53
N ARG A 64 -5.32 4.10 3.13
CA ARG A 64 -3.92 3.96 3.57
C ARG A 64 -2.97 3.91 2.38
N ILE A 65 -3.26 3.14 1.34
CA ILE A 65 -2.45 3.08 0.11
C ILE A 65 -2.39 4.47 -0.54
N LEU A 66 -3.54 5.13 -0.72
CA LEU A 66 -3.59 6.47 -1.30
C LEU A 66 -2.83 7.50 -0.48
N ARG A 67 -2.85 7.39 0.85
CA ARG A 67 -2.06 8.25 1.74
C ARG A 67 -0.56 8.08 1.51
N TRP A 68 -0.08 6.83 1.45
CA TRP A 68 1.33 6.56 1.15
C TRP A 68 1.77 7.18 -0.18
N VAL A 69 0.96 7.03 -1.23
CA VAL A 69 1.24 7.63 -2.54
C VAL A 69 1.29 9.16 -2.47
N ARG A 70 0.32 9.79 -1.78
CA ARG A 70 0.29 11.26 -1.64
C ARG A 70 1.46 11.80 -0.82
N ASP A 71 1.82 11.11 0.26
CA ASP A 71 2.92 11.54 1.12
C ASP A 71 4.26 11.41 0.40
N GLU A 72 4.47 10.31 -0.33
CA GLU A 72 5.63 10.14 -1.19
C GLU A 72 5.66 11.20 -2.31
N GLN A 73 4.55 11.49 -2.98
CA GLN A 73 4.48 12.55 -4.00
C GLN A 73 4.87 13.94 -3.46
N ARG A 74 4.53 14.24 -2.20
CA ARG A 74 4.93 15.52 -1.56
C ARG A 74 6.44 15.59 -1.34
N THR A 75 7.05 14.49 -0.91
CA THR A 75 8.50 14.41 -0.69
C THR A 75 9.26 14.44 -2.01
N THR A 76 8.76 13.73 -3.02
CA THR A 76 9.46 13.52 -4.30
C THR A 76 9.16 14.61 -5.33
N GLY A 77 8.01 15.28 -5.23
CA GLY A 77 7.65 16.45 -6.06
C GLY A 77 8.61 17.64 -5.87
N SER A 78 9.24 17.78 -4.69
CA SER A 78 10.34 18.74 -4.49
C SER A 78 11.66 18.33 -5.19
N ARG A 79 11.78 17.05 -5.57
CA ARG A 79 12.96 16.45 -6.25
C ARG A 79 12.71 16.14 -7.73
N GLY A 80 11.53 16.46 -8.27
CA GLY A 80 11.20 16.32 -9.70
C GLY A 80 10.98 14.89 -10.18
N THR A 81 10.77 13.92 -9.28
CA THR A 81 10.48 12.52 -9.63
C THR A 81 9.04 12.18 -9.25
N ASP A 82 8.18 11.96 -10.24
CA ASP A 82 6.81 11.52 -10.03
C ASP A 82 6.77 10.03 -9.70
N ILE A 83 5.78 9.60 -8.92
CA ILE A 83 5.49 8.18 -8.74
C ILE A 83 4.85 7.65 -10.03
N GLU A 84 5.49 6.66 -10.63
CA GLU A 84 5.02 5.99 -11.84
C GLU A 84 4.40 4.64 -11.50
N HIS A 85 4.94 3.95 -10.49
CA HIS A 85 4.55 2.60 -10.15
C HIS A 85 4.30 2.42 -8.66
N VAL A 86 3.23 1.71 -8.35
CA VAL A 86 2.89 1.23 -7.00
C VAL A 86 2.93 -0.29 -7.05
N VAL A 87 3.86 -0.88 -6.29
CA VAL A 87 3.98 -2.33 -6.14
C VAL A 87 3.35 -2.71 -4.80
N LEU A 88 2.37 -3.61 -4.83
CA LEU A 88 1.74 -4.13 -3.63
C LEU A 88 2.29 -5.53 -3.35
N GLU A 89 2.91 -5.70 -2.19
CA GLU A 89 3.46 -6.96 -1.70
C GLU A 89 2.40 -7.63 -0.82
N PHE A 90 1.97 -8.82 -1.23
CA PHE A 90 0.85 -9.56 -0.62
C PHE A 90 1.30 -10.78 0.21
N GLY A 91 2.59 -10.95 0.49
CA GLY A 91 3.10 -12.06 1.31
C GLY A 91 2.52 -12.11 2.72
N GLY A 92 2.03 -10.98 3.25
CA GLY A 92 1.30 -10.90 4.51
C GLY A 92 -0.23 -11.08 4.41
N VAL A 93 -0.79 -11.18 3.20
CA VAL A 93 -2.23 -11.32 2.96
C VAL A 93 -2.60 -12.79 2.96
N SER A 94 -3.25 -13.27 4.02
CA SER A 94 -3.62 -14.69 4.13
C SER A 94 -4.90 -15.08 3.39
N SER A 95 -5.81 -14.13 3.13
CA SER A 95 -7.04 -14.36 2.36
C SER A 95 -7.70 -13.05 1.92
N MET A 96 -8.58 -13.15 0.92
CA MET A 96 -9.27 -12.01 0.32
C MET A 96 -10.70 -12.42 -0.05
N ASP A 97 -11.70 -11.56 0.24
CA ASP A 97 -13.08 -11.73 -0.23
C ASP A 97 -13.35 -10.95 -1.53
N ILE A 98 -14.57 -11.08 -2.07
CA ILE A 98 -14.95 -10.39 -3.32
C ILE A 98 -14.80 -8.87 -3.22
N THR A 99 -15.16 -8.28 -2.08
CA THR A 99 -15.05 -6.84 -1.87
C THR A 99 -13.59 -6.40 -1.75
N GLY A 100 -12.72 -7.24 -1.19
CA GLY A 100 -11.28 -7.00 -1.19
C GLY A 100 -10.70 -6.93 -2.61
N VAL A 101 -11.15 -7.81 -3.51
CA VAL A 101 -10.76 -7.77 -4.93
C VAL A 101 -11.29 -6.51 -5.61
N GLU A 102 -12.56 -6.16 -5.42
CA GLU A 102 -13.15 -4.92 -5.95
C GLU A 102 -12.36 -3.68 -5.52
N THR A 103 -11.94 -3.64 -4.26
CA THR A 103 -11.14 -2.55 -3.71
C THR A 103 -9.80 -2.39 -4.42
N LEU A 104 -9.15 -3.49 -4.79
CA LEU A 104 -7.89 -3.46 -5.53
C LEU A 104 -8.09 -2.92 -6.96
N VAL A 105 -9.21 -3.28 -7.60
CA VAL A 105 -9.59 -2.73 -8.91
C VAL A 105 -9.85 -1.23 -8.80
N GLU A 106 -10.56 -0.78 -7.76
CA GLU A 106 -10.79 0.64 -7.53
C GLU A 106 -9.49 1.42 -7.31
N VAL A 107 -8.54 0.89 -6.53
CA VAL A 107 -7.23 1.54 -6.33
C VAL A 107 -6.50 1.70 -7.67
N ARG A 108 -6.62 0.72 -8.57
CA ARG A 108 -6.05 0.81 -9.92
C ARG A 108 -6.73 1.89 -10.75
N LEU A 109 -8.06 2.00 -10.72
CA LEU A 109 -8.81 3.00 -11.48
C LEU A 109 -8.58 4.44 -10.99
N VAL A 110 -8.36 4.63 -9.69
CA VAL A 110 -8.05 5.95 -9.10
C VAL A 110 -6.71 6.52 -9.61
N ASN A 111 -5.88 5.75 -10.32
CA ASN A 111 -4.72 6.28 -11.02
C ASN A 111 -5.18 7.07 -12.27
N PRO A 112 -5.13 8.42 -12.26
CA PRO A 112 -5.67 9.24 -13.35
C PRO A 112 -4.96 8.99 -14.69
N ARG A 113 -3.74 8.43 -14.67
CA ARG A 113 -3.02 8.03 -15.90
C ARG A 113 -3.68 6.85 -16.61
N LEU A 114 -4.41 5.98 -15.89
CA LEU A 114 -5.10 4.83 -16.46
C LEU A 114 -6.47 5.21 -17.06
N GLU A 115 -7.25 6.09 -16.42
CA GLU A 115 -8.50 6.61 -17.01
C GLU A 115 -8.28 7.31 -18.36
N VAL A 116 -7.13 7.99 -18.49
CA VAL A 116 -6.74 8.62 -19.74
C VAL A 116 -6.40 7.57 -20.80
N MET A 117 -5.64 6.52 -20.45
CA MET A 117 -5.28 5.44 -21.39
C MET A 117 -6.48 4.61 -21.84
N GLU A 118 -7.44 4.32 -20.97
CA GLU A 118 -8.67 3.58 -21.34
C GLU A 118 -9.55 4.36 -22.31
N LYS A 119 -9.50 5.70 -22.32
CA LYS A 119 -10.19 6.54 -23.32
C LYS A 119 -9.54 6.52 -24.70
N PHE A 120 -8.33 5.99 -24.84
CA PHE A 120 -7.61 5.89 -26.11
C PHE A 120 -7.67 4.49 -26.75
N ILE A 121 -8.44 3.57 -26.17
CA ILE A 121 -8.71 2.22 -26.69
C ILE A 121 -10.20 2.14 -27.06
#